data_AF-A0A1G0C5Y4-F1
#
_entry.id   AF-A0A1G0C5Y4-F1
#
_cell.length_a   1.000
_cell.length_b   1.000
_cell.length_c   1.000
_cell.angle_alpha   90.00
_cell.angle_beta   90.00
_cell.angle_gamma   90.00
#
_symmetry.space_group_name_H-M   'P 1'
#
loop_
_entity.id
_entity.type
_entity.pdbx_description
1 polymer ?
#
loop_
_entity_poly.entity_id
_entity_poly.type
_entity_poly.pdbx_seq_one_letter_code
_entity_poly.pdbx_strand_id
1 'polypeptide(L)'
;MGGNSVAGKLYAKDGNPVIIFKRSERGFHPVGEIAVCSTAFEYFFVYSTSKISIYYKREPLGELLSNGKILSPEGKEIGSCKHPVNSGLTTTNFVDFNTGDKRYTLDLYGRTLATFYVCPRLANMREGGSRLNQQNDTRIFDLHYAATVEEEKWLIALALLGIVLHGYWFSE
;
A
#
# COMPACT_ATOMS: atom_id res chain seq x y z
N MET A 1 -19.61 -16.24 -11.36
CA MET A 1 -18.66 -16.04 -10.24
C MET A 1 -18.65 -14.57 -9.89
N GLY A 2 -19.05 -14.21 -8.66
CA GLY A 2 -19.11 -12.81 -8.23
C GLY A 2 -17.71 -12.29 -7.90
N GLY A 3 -17.38 -11.07 -8.35
CA GLY A 3 -16.20 -10.35 -7.92
C GLY A 3 -16.53 -9.47 -6.72
N ASN A 4 -15.61 -9.37 -5.77
CA ASN A 4 -15.73 -8.43 -4.66
C ASN A 4 -15.19 -7.07 -5.11
N SER A 5 -15.84 -5.99 -4.71
CA SER A 5 -15.33 -4.64 -4.99
C SER A 5 -15.57 -3.70 -3.82
N VAL A 6 -14.63 -2.79 -3.60
CA VAL A 6 -14.74 -1.69 -2.64
C VAL A 6 -14.44 -0.39 -3.37
N ALA A 7 -15.24 0.62 -3.10
CA ALA A 7 -14.99 1.97 -3.56
C ALA A 7 -15.05 2.91 -2.35
N GLY A 8 -14.24 3.95 -2.38
CA GLY A 8 -14.13 4.87 -1.27
C GLY A 8 -13.50 6.19 -1.64
N LYS A 9 -13.44 7.07 -0.65
CA LYS A 9 -12.81 8.38 -0.73
C LYS A 9 -11.83 8.54 0.41
N LEU A 10 -10.67 9.16 0.15
CA LEU A 10 -9.79 9.67 1.19
C LEU A 10 -10.02 11.16 1.32
N TYR A 11 -10.07 11.64 2.56
CA TYR A 11 -10.38 13.01 2.90
C TYR A 11 -9.15 13.71 3.47
N ALA A 12 -8.99 14.99 3.14
CA ALA A 12 -8.05 15.86 3.83
C ALA A 12 -8.56 16.20 5.24
N LYS A 13 -7.69 16.84 6.04
CA LYS A 13 -8.02 17.25 7.42
C LYS A 13 -9.18 18.24 7.51
N ASP A 14 -9.42 19.00 6.45
CA ASP A 14 -10.54 19.92 6.30
C ASP A 14 -11.86 19.22 5.94
N GLY A 15 -11.84 17.88 5.77
CA GLY A 15 -13.00 17.07 5.43
C GLY A 15 -13.31 17.02 3.93
N ASN A 16 -12.51 17.66 3.07
CA ASN A 16 -12.72 17.60 1.63
C ASN A 16 -12.17 16.30 1.02
N PRO A 17 -12.89 15.64 0.10
CA PRO A 17 -12.37 14.45 -0.56
C PRO A 17 -11.22 14.83 -1.50
N VAL A 18 -10.05 14.23 -1.28
CA VAL A 18 -8.84 14.48 -2.08
C VAL A 18 -8.52 13.36 -3.05
N ILE A 19 -8.95 12.14 -2.74
CA ILE A 19 -8.70 10.95 -3.56
C ILE A 19 -9.97 10.11 -3.60
N ILE A 20 -10.28 9.57 -4.77
CA ILE A 20 -11.26 8.51 -4.96
C ILE A 20 -10.55 7.22 -5.36
N PHE A 21 -11.04 6.08 -4.91
CA PHE A 21 -10.50 4.79 -5.32
C PHE A 21 -11.59 3.76 -5.55
N LYS A 22 -11.26 2.79 -6.40
CA LYS A 22 -12.01 1.54 -6.58
C LYS A 22 -11.02 0.39 -6.64
N ARG A 23 -11.27 -0.66 -5.88
CA ARG A 23 -10.55 -1.93 -5.92
C ARG A 23 -11.52 -3.04 -6.26
N SER A 24 -11.11 -3.91 -7.17
CA SER A 24 -11.87 -5.09 -7.58
C SER A 24 -10.99 -6.33 -7.46
N GLU A 25 -11.53 -7.40 -6.88
CA GLU A 25 -10.83 -8.67 -6.69
C GLU A 25 -11.60 -9.82 -7.32
N ARG A 26 -10.86 -10.81 -7.83
CA ARG A 26 -11.42 -12.02 -8.41
C ARG A 26 -10.78 -13.27 -7.82
N GLY A 27 -11.62 -14.21 -7.40
CA GLY A 27 -11.20 -15.55 -6.97
C GLY A 27 -10.68 -15.61 -5.54
N PHE A 28 -10.06 -16.75 -5.20
CA PHE A 28 -9.53 -17.06 -3.87
C PHE A 28 -8.09 -16.54 -3.64
N HIS A 29 -7.46 -16.00 -4.68
CA HIS A 29 -6.11 -15.44 -4.61
C HIS A 29 -6.19 -13.91 -4.77
N PRO A 30 -5.24 -13.14 -4.22
CA PRO A 30 -5.20 -11.69 -4.37
C PRO A 30 -4.78 -11.32 -5.79
N VAL A 31 -5.71 -11.50 -6.73
CA VAL A 31 -5.60 -11.05 -8.12
C VAL A 31 -6.70 -10.03 -8.33
N GLY A 32 -6.30 -8.84 -8.77
CA GLY A 32 -7.23 -7.74 -8.87
C GLY A 32 -6.63 -6.50 -9.49
N GLU A 33 -7.42 -5.45 -9.40
CA GLU A 33 -7.10 -4.13 -9.93
C GLU A 33 -7.48 -3.05 -8.93
N ILE A 34 -6.71 -1.97 -8.92
CA ILE A 34 -7.02 -0.75 -8.17
C ILE A 34 -6.94 0.42 -9.15
N ALA A 35 -7.99 1.23 -9.19
CA ALA A 35 -7.97 2.55 -9.82
C ALA A 35 -8.03 3.61 -8.72
N VAL A 36 -7.10 4.57 -8.76
CA VAL A 36 -7.04 5.70 -7.83
C VAL A 36 -6.93 6.99 -8.63
N CYS A 37 -7.74 7.98 -8.28
CA CYS A 37 -7.75 9.26 -8.97
C CYS A 37 -7.83 10.43 -7.98
N SER A 38 -7.13 11.50 -8.32
CA SER A 38 -7.19 12.82 -7.70
C SER A 38 -7.17 13.88 -8.81
N THR A 39 -7.28 15.16 -8.46
CA THR A 39 -7.13 16.26 -9.44
C THR A 39 -5.71 16.37 -9.99
N ALA A 40 -4.70 15.90 -9.25
CA ALA A 40 -3.29 15.99 -9.64
C ALA A 40 -2.76 14.73 -10.37
N PHE A 41 -3.32 13.55 -10.09
CA PHE A 41 -2.79 12.27 -10.55
C PHE A 41 -3.87 11.22 -10.79
N GLU A 42 -3.54 10.26 -11.64
CA GLU A 42 -4.32 9.05 -11.90
C GLU A 42 -3.36 7.86 -11.82
N TYR A 43 -3.67 6.90 -10.96
CA TYR A 43 -2.94 5.64 -10.83
C TYR A 43 -3.83 4.45 -11.13
N PHE A 44 -3.27 3.48 -11.82
CA PHE A 44 -3.88 2.17 -11.99
C PHE A 44 -2.89 1.09 -11.57
N PHE A 45 -3.39 0.08 -10.89
CA PHE A 45 -2.62 -1.04 -10.37
C PHE A 45 -3.26 -2.33 -10.85
N VAL A 46 -2.45 -3.24 -11.38
CA VAL A 46 -2.86 -4.62 -11.66
C VAL A 46 -1.97 -5.51 -10.82
N TYR A 47 -2.55 -6.26 -9.89
CA TYR A 47 -1.80 -7.09 -8.97
C TYR A 47 -2.14 -8.56 -9.08
N SER A 48 -1.13 -9.37 -8.85
CA SER A 48 -1.21 -10.82 -8.74
C SER A 48 -0.37 -11.28 -7.55
N THR A 49 -0.25 -12.60 -7.36
CA THR A 49 0.59 -13.18 -6.31
C THR A 49 2.09 -12.94 -6.52
N SER A 50 2.53 -12.66 -7.75
CA SER A 50 3.96 -12.51 -8.09
C SER A 50 4.41 -11.07 -8.24
N LYS A 51 3.50 -10.16 -8.63
CA LYS A 51 3.84 -8.76 -8.90
C LYS A 51 2.65 -7.81 -8.87
N ILE A 52 2.96 -6.53 -8.82
CA ILE A 52 2.04 -5.40 -9.01
C ILE A 52 2.58 -4.56 -10.17
N SER A 53 1.85 -4.50 -11.27
CA SER A 53 2.14 -3.58 -12.39
C SER A 53 1.47 -2.24 -12.11
N ILE A 54 2.23 -1.16 -12.20
CA ILE A 54 1.82 0.19 -11.78
C ILE A 54 1.82 1.11 -13.00
N TYR A 55 0.74 1.88 -13.15
CA TYR A 55 0.56 2.84 -14.23
C TYR A 55 0.27 4.22 -13.65
N TYR A 56 0.91 5.26 -14.21
CA TYR A 56 0.69 6.65 -13.87
C TYR A 56 0.16 7.38 -15.11
N LYS A 57 -1.00 8.03 -15.00
CA LYS A 57 -1.68 8.68 -16.14
C LYS A 57 -1.78 7.77 -17.37
N ARG A 58 -2.07 6.48 -17.13
CA ARG A 58 -2.22 5.40 -18.13
C ARG A 58 -0.92 4.99 -18.85
N GLU A 59 0.22 5.53 -18.46
CA GLU A 59 1.53 5.08 -18.92
C GLU A 59 2.14 4.10 -17.91
N PRO A 60 2.86 3.06 -18.35
CA PRO A 60 3.54 2.14 -17.44
C PRO A 60 4.59 2.90 -16.64
N LEU A 61 4.49 2.85 -15.31
CA LEU A 61 5.52 3.37 -14.40
C LEU A 61 6.56 2.29 -14.09
N GLY A 62 6.12 1.04 -13.96
CA GLY A 62 6.98 -0.10 -13.67
C GLY A 62 6.27 -1.22 -12.93
N GLU A 63 7.05 -2.11 -12.33
CA GLU A 63 6.53 -3.26 -11.59
C GLU A 63 7.17 -3.39 -10.20
N LEU A 64 6.35 -3.73 -9.20
CA LEU A 64 6.80 -4.14 -7.88
C LEU A 64 6.65 -5.66 -7.77
N LEU A 65 7.75 -6.38 -7.65
CA LEU A 65 7.76 -7.84 -7.49
C LEU A 65 7.49 -8.25 -6.04
N SER A 66 6.97 -9.46 -5.83
CA SER A 66 6.67 -10.01 -4.50
C SER A 66 7.89 -10.13 -3.58
N ASN A 67 9.10 -10.21 -4.15
CA ASN A 67 10.35 -10.18 -3.39
C ASN A 67 10.78 -8.77 -2.97
N GLY A 68 10.04 -7.74 -3.37
CA GLY A 68 10.29 -6.33 -3.08
C GLY A 68 11.09 -5.59 -4.14
N LYS A 69 11.53 -6.22 -5.23
CA LYS A 69 12.26 -5.51 -6.30
C LYS A 69 11.35 -4.60 -7.11
N ILE A 70 11.85 -3.42 -7.48
CA ILE A 70 11.19 -2.45 -8.35
C ILE A 70 11.86 -2.46 -9.71
N LEU A 71 11.08 -2.71 -10.76
CA LEU A 71 11.52 -2.71 -12.15
C LEU A 71 10.96 -1.49 -12.89
N SER A 72 11.77 -0.91 -13.77
CA SER A 72 11.34 0.09 -14.75
C SER A 72 10.38 -0.52 -15.78
N PRO A 73 9.71 0.30 -16.61
CA PRO A 73 8.89 -0.20 -17.72
C PRO A 73 9.65 -1.10 -18.70
N GLU A 74 10.96 -0.89 -18.84
CA GLU A 74 11.87 -1.70 -19.67
C GLU A 74 12.34 -2.98 -18.98
N GLY A 75 11.93 -3.22 -17.72
CA GLY A 75 12.32 -4.39 -16.93
C GLY A 75 13.67 -4.26 -16.21
N LYS A 76 14.27 -3.07 -16.17
CA LYS A 76 15.53 -2.83 -15.45
C LYS A 76 15.24 -2.63 -13.96
N GLU A 77 16.00 -3.28 -13.08
CA GLU A 77 15.90 -3.02 -11.64
C GLU A 77 16.34 -1.58 -11.31
N ILE A 78 15.45 -0.82 -10.69
CA ILE A 78 15.67 0.58 -10.28
C ILE A 78 15.65 0.76 -8.77
N GLY A 79 15.28 -0.26 -8.01
CA GLY A 79 15.27 -0.19 -6.55
C GLY A 79 14.54 -1.33 -5.88
N SER A 80 14.20 -1.14 -4.61
CA SER A 80 13.48 -2.10 -3.79
C SER A 80 12.58 -1.45 -2.74
N CYS A 81 11.45 -2.08 -2.50
CA CYS A 81 10.51 -1.75 -1.45
C CYS A 81 9.78 -3.04 -1.02
N LYS A 82 10.20 -3.64 0.09
CA LYS A 82 9.61 -4.90 0.57
C LYS A 82 8.73 -4.65 1.78
N HIS A 83 7.41 -4.78 1.59
CA HIS A 83 6.49 -4.78 2.72
C HIS A 83 6.83 -5.98 3.64
N PRO A 84 6.92 -5.77 4.97
CA PRO A 84 7.24 -6.83 5.91
C PRO A 84 6.12 -7.87 5.94
N VAL A 85 6.49 -9.13 6.13
CA VAL A 85 5.53 -10.22 6.31
C VAL A 85 5.01 -10.13 7.75
N ASN A 86 3.73 -9.82 7.92
CA ASN A 86 3.10 -9.87 9.24
C ASN A 86 2.82 -11.33 9.60
N SER A 87 3.61 -11.91 10.50
CA SER A 87 3.27 -13.13 11.22
C SER A 87 2.48 -12.73 12.47
N GLY A 88 1.16 -12.98 12.47
CA GLY A 88 0.34 -12.85 13.66
C GLY A 88 0.05 -14.22 14.27
N LEU A 89 0.29 -14.39 15.56
CA LEU A 89 -0.18 -15.53 16.35
C LEU A 89 -1.44 -15.10 17.10
N THR A 90 -2.61 -15.49 16.58
CA THR A 90 -3.90 -15.24 17.24
C THR A 90 -4.01 -16.18 18.44
N THR A 91 -3.60 -15.73 19.62
CA THR A 91 -3.82 -16.45 20.87
C THR A 91 -5.10 -15.93 21.51
N THR A 92 -6.20 -16.64 21.29
CA THR A 92 -7.46 -16.56 22.05
C THR A 92 -8.01 -15.14 22.35
N ASN A 93 -8.96 -14.71 21.51
CA ASN A 93 -10.00 -13.69 21.72
C ASN A 93 -9.68 -12.27 22.23
N PHE A 94 -8.46 -11.92 22.65
CA PHE A 94 -8.24 -10.57 23.20
C PHE A 94 -6.91 -9.88 22.86
N VAL A 95 -5.94 -10.54 22.20
CA VAL A 95 -4.65 -9.90 21.89
C VAL A 95 -4.10 -10.35 20.53
N ASP A 96 -4.07 -9.43 19.58
CA ASP A 96 -3.29 -9.57 18.34
C ASP A 96 -1.84 -9.19 18.60
N PHE A 97 -0.96 -10.18 18.72
CA PHE A 97 0.49 -9.95 18.75
C PHE A 97 1.01 -9.79 17.31
N ASN A 98 1.04 -8.55 16.83
CA ASN A 98 1.79 -8.20 15.61
C ASN A 98 3.29 -8.08 15.95
N THR A 99 4.05 -9.15 15.67
CA THR A 99 5.51 -9.23 15.91
C THR A 99 6.36 -8.94 14.68
N GLY A 100 5.74 -8.54 13.56
CA GLY A 100 6.46 -8.14 12.34
C GLY A 100 7.10 -6.75 12.45
N ASP A 101 8.13 -6.50 11.63
CA ASP A 101 8.68 -5.16 11.44
C ASP A 101 7.56 -4.19 11.03
N LYS A 102 7.44 -3.07 11.74
CA LYS A 102 6.40 -2.07 11.47
C LYS A 102 6.82 -1.03 10.44
N ARG A 103 8.01 -1.19 9.87
CA ARG A 103 8.66 -0.24 8.97
C ARG A 103 9.38 -0.97 7.86
N TYR A 104 9.49 -0.33 6.70
CA TYR A 104 10.29 -0.81 5.57
C TYR A 104 10.82 0.38 4.78
N THR A 105 11.93 0.18 4.06
CA THR A 105 12.56 1.22 3.25
C THR A 105 12.07 1.19 1.82
N LEU A 106 12.03 2.37 1.21
CA LEU A 106 12.02 2.55 -0.24
C LEU A 106 13.41 2.98 -0.67
N ASP A 107 14.10 2.08 -1.34
CA ASP A 107 15.39 2.32 -1.96
C ASP A 107 15.17 2.49 -3.47
N LEU A 108 15.59 3.61 -4.05
CA LEU A 108 15.46 3.92 -5.48
C LEU A 108 16.77 4.52 -5.99
N TYR A 109 17.18 4.13 -7.19
CA TYR A 109 18.38 4.62 -7.88
C TYR A 109 19.65 4.63 -7.02
N GLY A 110 19.79 3.64 -6.14
CA GLY A 110 20.96 3.48 -5.27
C GLY A 110 20.93 4.30 -3.97
N ARG A 111 19.80 4.91 -3.60
CA ARG A 111 19.64 5.62 -2.33
C ARG A 111 18.36 5.25 -1.58
N THR A 112 18.41 5.31 -0.26
CA THR A 112 17.23 5.18 0.61
C THR A 112 16.43 6.48 0.60
N LEU A 113 15.33 6.51 -0.12
CA LEU A 113 14.51 7.70 -0.31
C LEU A 113 13.59 7.96 0.88
N ALA A 114 12.92 6.92 1.38
CA ALA A 114 11.91 7.04 2.43
C ALA A 114 11.83 5.78 3.31
N THR A 115 11.29 5.95 4.51
CA THR A 115 10.87 4.84 5.37
C THR A 115 9.36 4.84 5.48
N PHE A 116 8.72 3.78 5.02
CA PHE A 116 7.29 3.55 5.14
C PHE A 116 6.94 2.90 6.46
N TYR A 117 5.75 3.22 6.94
CA TYR A 117 5.12 2.62 8.11
C TYR A 117 4.01 1.67 7.64
N VAL A 118 3.94 0.49 8.25
CA VAL A 118 2.88 -0.48 7.95
C VAL A 118 1.54 0.11 8.37
N CYS A 119 0.63 0.26 7.40
CA CYS A 119 -0.69 0.84 7.67
C CYS A 119 -1.49 -0.08 8.62
N PRO A 120 -2.11 0.47 9.68
CA PRO A 120 -2.97 -0.31 10.57
C PRO A 120 -4.19 -0.84 9.82
N ARG A 121 -4.60 -2.07 10.12
CA ARG A 121 -5.80 -2.68 9.52
C ARG A 121 -7.06 -2.03 10.08
N LEU A 122 -8.02 -1.68 9.21
CA LEU A 122 -9.30 -1.10 9.63
C LEU A 122 -10.15 -2.03 10.50
N ALA A 123 -10.04 -3.35 10.32
CA ALA A 123 -10.68 -4.34 11.21
C ALA A 123 -10.24 -4.15 12.67
N ASN A 124 -8.98 -3.80 12.88
CA ASN A 124 -8.38 -3.57 14.20
C ASN A 124 -8.80 -2.21 14.82
N MET A 125 -9.57 -1.39 14.08
CA MET A 125 -10.11 -0.12 14.56
C MET A 125 -11.56 -0.22 15.06
N ARG A 126 -12.28 -1.33 14.79
CA ARG A 126 -13.62 -1.57 15.35
C ARG A 126 -13.54 -1.88 16.87
N GLU A 127 -14.54 -1.45 17.62
CA GLU A 127 -14.52 -1.27 19.08
C GLU A 127 -14.53 -2.60 19.88
N GLY A 128 -13.83 -2.62 21.04
CA GLY A 128 -14.12 -3.56 22.14
C GLY A 128 -12.95 -4.37 22.73
N GLY A 129 -11.85 -4.58 22.01
CA GLY A 129 -10.68 -5.33 22.52
C GLY A 129 -9.62 -4.41 23.13
N SER A 130 -8.99 -4.80 24.24
CA SER A 130 -7.87 -4.08 24.85
C SER A 130 -6.72 -3.88 23.85
N ARG A 131 -6.46 -2.61 23.50
CA ARG A 131 -5.56 -2.22 22.41
C ARG A 131 -4.12 -2.04 22.91
N LEU A 132 -3.41 -3.13 23.12
CA LEU A 132 -1.95 -3.07 23.33
C LEU A 132 -1.26 -3.17 21.97
N ASN A 133 -0.51 -2.13 21.57
CA ASN A 133 0.26 -1.98 20.32
C ASN A 133 -0.35 -1.18 19.15
N GLN A 134 -1.26 -0.22 19.40
CA GLN A 134 -1.58 0.77 18.37
C GLN A 134 -0.42 1.76 18.21
N GLN A 135 0.18 1.76 17.02
CA GLN A 135 0.99 2.87 16.55
C GLN A 135 -0.01 4.00 16.25
N ASN A 136 -0.19 4.94 17.18
CA ASN A 136 -1.08 6.11 17.03
C ASN A 136 -0.56 7.13 16.00
N ASP A 137 0.37 6.70 15.15
CA ASP A 137 1.04 7.53 14.18
C ASP A 137 0.32 7.41 12.84
N THR A 138 -0.32 8.49 12.41
CA THR A 138 -1.01 8.55 11.13
C THR A 138 -0.05 8.75 9.95
N ARG A 139 1.27 8.79 10.20
CA ARG A 139 2.29 8.91 9.15
C ARG A 139 2.35 7.65 8.31
N ILE A 140 2.34 7.84 7.00
CA ILE A 140 2.47 6.73 6.02
C ILE A 140 3.94 6.47 5.71
N PHE A 141 4.76 7.52 5.63
CA PHE A 141 6.20 7.43 5.45
C PHE A 141 6.89 8.68 5.99
N ASP A 142 8.18 8.56 6.30
CA ASP A 142 9.10 9.67 6.47
C ASP A 142 10.04 9.75 5.26
N LEU A 143 10.22 10.94 4.72
CA LEU A 143 11.10 11.20 3.58
C LEU A 143 12.51 11.56 4.08
N HIS A 144 13.54 10.87 3.59
CA HIS A 144 14.93 11.14 3.97
C HIS A 144 15.59 12.19 3.08
N TYR A 145 15.17 12.29 1.82
CA TYR A 145 15.71 13.22 0.85
C TYR A 145 14.61 13.77 -0.06
N ALA A 146 14.82 14.98 -0.60
CA ALA A 146 13.93 15.51 -1.62
C ALA A 146 13.84 14.53 -2.81
N ALA A 147 12.60 14.20 -3.18
CA ALA A 147 12.31 13.33 -4.30
C ALA A 147 12.39 14.10 -5.62
N THR A 148 12.95 13.45 -6.64
CA THR A 148 12.77 13.87 -8.03
C THR A 148 11.33 13.61 -8.49
N VAL A 149 10.93 14.18 -9.62
CA VAL A 149 9.59 13.98 -10.19
C VAL A 149 9.27 12.51 -10.43
N GLU A 150 10.25 11.69 -10.80
CA GLU A 150 10.06 10.26 -11.02
C GLU A 150 9.91 9.49 -9.69
N GLU A 151 10.76 9.79 -8.72
CA GLU A 151 10.69 9.21 -7.37
C GLU A 151 9.38 9.58 -6.65
N GLU A 152 8.88 10.79 -6.85
CA GLU A 152 7.58 11.23 -6.31
C GLU A 152 6.44 10.37 -6.82
N LYS A 153 6.48 9.97 -8.11
CA LYS A 153 5.46 9.06 -8.65
C LYS A 153 5.46 7.72 -7.92
N TRP A 154 6.64 7.18 -7.61
CA TRP A 154 6.80 5.93 -6.85
C TRP A 154 6.37 6.07 -5.39
N LEU A 155 6.73 7.17 -4.73
CA LEU A 155 6.31 7.45 -3.36
C LEU A 155 4.78 7.48 -3.23
N ILE A 156 4.11 8.21 -4.14
CA ILE A 156 2.65 8.29 -4.14
C ILE A 156 2.05 6.91 -4.44
N ALA A 157 2.57 6.18 -5.44
CA ALA A 157 2.07 4.85 -5.79
C ALA A 157 2.12 3.89 -4.59
N LEU A 158 3.25 3.84 -3.89
CA LEU A 158 3.46 2.94 -2.74
C LEU A 158 2.64 3.37 -1.51
N ALA A 159 2.47 4.68 -1.29
CA ALA A 159 1.57 5.19 -0.25
C ALA A 159 0.11 4.79 -0.52
N LEU A 160 -0.35 4.92 -1.77
CA LEU A 160 -1.70 4.51 -2.19
C LEU A 160 -1.92 3.01 -2.03
N LEU A 161 -0.93 2.18 -2.38
CA LEU A 161 -0.98 0.73 -2.13
C LEU A 161 -1.09 0.43 -0.62
N GLY A 162 -0.29 1.09 0.21
CA GLY A 162 -0.39 0.97 1.67
C GLY A 162 -1.81 1.24 2.19
N ILE A 163 -2.43 2.33 1.74
CA ILE A 163 -3.75 2.74 2.21
C ILE A 163 -4.86 1.86 1.63
N VAL A 164 -4.90 1.67 0.31
CA VAL A 164 -6.04 1.07 -0.40
C VAL A 164 -5.96 -0.46 -0.40
N LEU A 165 -4.77 -1.04 -0.53
CA LEU A 165 -4.59 -2.49 -0.54
C LEU A 165 -4.49 -3.04 0.89
N HIS A 166 -3.60 -2.48 1.71
CA HIS A 166 -3.31 -3.02 3.04
C HIS A 166 -4.23 -2.49 4.14
N GLY A 167 -4.71 -1.24 4.04
CA GLY A 167 -5.68 -0.69 4.99
C GLY A 167 -7.06 -1.36 4.93
N TYR A 168 -7.49 -1.77 3.74
CA TYR A 168 -8.80 -2.39 3.47
C TYR A 168 -8.66 -3.84 3.00
N TRP A 169 -7.99 -4.69 3.78
CA TRP A 169 -7.84 -6.11 3.44
C TRP A 169 -9.22 -6.82 3.45
N PHE A 170 -9.55 -7.56 2.38
CA PHE A 170 -10.88 -8.17 2.17
C PHE A 170 -11.09 -9.53 2.85
N SER A 171 -10.03 -10.25 3.21
CA SER A 171 -10.14 -11.59 3.79
C SER A 171 -9.87 -11.62 5.30
N GLU A 172 -10.92 -11.88 6.07
CA GLU A 172 -10.94 -13.02 7.00
C GLU A 172 -12.05 -13.97 6.55
#